data_AF-A0A6C0HYC2-F1
#
_entry.id   AF-A0A6C0HYC2-F1
#
_cell.length_a   1.000
_cell.length_b   1.000
_cell.length_c   1.000
_cell.angle_alpha   90.00
_cell.angle_beta   90.00
_cell.angle_gamma   90.00
#
_symmetry.space_group_name_H-M   'P 1'
#
loop_
_entity.id
_entity.type
_entity.pdbx_description
1 polymer ?
#
loop_
_entity_poly.entity_id
_entity_poly.type
_entity_poly.pdbx_seq_one_letter_code
_entity_poly.pdbx_strand_id
1 'polypeptide(L)'
;MNLVQTIDQYNLNNTYFCEPIKNNVMPNGSFIRIIYSTNIVILNGINLSLCLNDVSIDKYYNKYKCSFNVAIHKDIIENIKTIEENLLKNVSIYNKIPQFKVYDQMRNGNIKIFSDNIEKNNNNNLFMLKISGIWETETNYGITYKFSKINDC
;
A
#
# COMPACT_ATOMS: atom_id res chain seq x y z
N MET A 1 3.97 5.70 -16.95
CA MET A 1 4.93 4.62 -16.64
C MET A 1 4.99 4.44 -15.14
N ASN A 2 4.62 3.27 -14.62
CA ASN A 2 4.71 2.99 -13.18
C ASN A 2 5.97 2.17 -12.95
N LEU A 3 6.94 2.70 -12.22
CA LEU A 3 8.07 1.93 -11.72
C LEU A 3 7.62 1.22 -10.45
N VAL A 4 7.66 -0.12 -10.48
CA VAL A 4 7.23 -0.99 -9.40
C VAL A 4 8.41 -1.84 -8.98
N GLN A 5 8.65 -1.95 -7.68
CA GLN A 5 9.71 -2.78 -7.12
C GLN A 5 9.11 -3.96 -6.37
N THR A 6 9.83 -5.07 -6.29
CA THR A 6 9.44 -6.20 -5.45
C THR A 6 9.57 -5.88 -3.97
N ILE A 7 8.88 -6.64 -3.12
CA ILE A 7 9.01 -6.53 -1.67
C ILE A 7 10.48 -6.67 -1.24
N ASP A 8 11.22 -7.59 -1.87
CA ASP A 8 12.61 -7.88 -1.54
C ASP A 8 13.58 -6.75 -1.90
N GLN A 9 13.22 -5.92 -2.89
CA GLN A 9 14.01 -4.77 -3.34
C GLN A 9 13.74 -3.51 -2.51
N TYR A 10 12.70 -3.52 -1.67
CA TYR A 10 12.36 -2.37 -0.84
C TYR A 10 13.42 -2.13 0.23
N ASN A 11 13.94 -0.90 0.29
CA ASN A 11 14.87 -0.48 1.33
C ASN A 11 14.34 0.74 2.08
N LEU A 12 14.17 0.58 3.40
CA LEU A 12 13.69 1.64 4.28
C LEU A 12 14.57 2.90 4.26
N ASN A 13 15.89 2.75 4.08
CA ASN A 13 16.85 3.86 4.06
C ASN A 13 16.66 4.79 2.85
N ASN A 14 15.98 4.31 1.81
CA ASN A 14 15.64 5.10 0.63
C ASN A 14 14.31 5.84 0.79
N THR A 15 13.69 5.79 1.98
CA THR A 15 12.40 6.42 2.26
C THR A 15 12.60 7.74 3.00
N TYR A 16 12.04 8.81 2.45
CA TYR A 16 12.10 10.16 2.98
C TYR A 16 10.69 10.67 3.27
N PHE A 17 10.55 11.42 4.36
CA PHE A 17 9.29 12.01 4.80
C PHE A 17 9.36 13.53 4.62
N CYS A 18 8.39 14.09 3.91
CA CYS A 18 8.27 15.54 3.73
C CYS A 18 7.60 16.20 4.93
N GLU A 19 7.63 17.54 4.97
CA GLU A 19 6.89 18.29 5.98
C GLU A 19 5.38 18.01 5.90
N PRO A 20 4.67 17.97 7.05
CA PRO A 20 3.23 17.75 7.09
C PRO A 20 2.48 18.89 6.38
N ILE A 21 1.65 18.55 5.40
CA ILE A 21 0.73 19.49 4.74
C ILE A 21 -0.70 19.27 5.24
N LYS A 22 -1.55 20.30 5.17
CA LYS A 22 -2.98 20.15 5.50
C LYS A 22 -3.61 19.09 4.59
N ASN A 23 -4.34 18.15 5.19
CA ASN A 23 -5.02 17.10 4.46
C ASN A 23 -6.36 17.62 3.92
N ASN A 24 -6.52 17.65 2.59
CA ASN A 24 -7.76 18.09 1.96
C ASN A 24 -8.90 17.06 2.06
N VAL A 25 -8.58 15.79 2.35
CA VAL A 25 -9.55 14.69 2.42
C VAL A 25 -10.07 14.50 3.85
N MET A 26 -9.25 14.78 4.86
CA MET A 26 -9.61 14.68 6.27
C MET A 26 -9.54 16.06 6.93
N PRO A 27 -10.67 16.66 7.34
CA PRO A 27 -10.65 17.92 8.07
C PRO A 27 -9.85 17.78 9.36
N ASN A 28 -9.01 18.77 9.67
CA ASN A 28 -8.06 18.79 10.79
C ASN A 28 -6.98 17.69 10.76
N GLY A 29 -6.84 16.97 9.64
CA GLY A 29 -5.76 16.01 9.44
C GLY A 29 -4.53 16.66 8.80
N SER A 30 -3.37 16.08 9.09
CA SER A 30 -2.12 16.34 8.37
C SER A 30 -1.82 15.19 7.41
N PHE A 31 -1.11 15.51 6.34
CA PHE A 31 -0.60 14.55 5.37
C PHE A 31 0.90 14.73 5.20
N ILE A 32 1.65 13.66 5.48
CA ILE A 32 3.09 13.58 5.36
C ILE A 32 3.38 12.82 4.07
N ARG A 33 3.92 13.50 3.07
CA ARG A 33 4.24 12.85 1.79
C ARG A 33 5.46 11.96 1.96
N ILE A 34 5.39 10.74 1.42
CA ILE A 34 6.53 9.83 1.33
C ILE A 34 7.18 9.99 -0.06
N ILE A 35 8.51 10.10 -0.06
CA ILE A 35 9.33 10.05 -1.27
C ILE A 35 10.24 8.83 -1.15
N TYR A 36 10.29 8.03 -2.22
CA TYR A 36 11.23 6.92 -2.32
C TYR A 36 12.34 7.29 -3.30
N SER A 37 13.56 7.48 -2.80
CA SER A 37 14.69 7.94 -3.60
C SER A 37 15.78 6.87 -3.61
N THR A 38 16.07 6.37 -4.80
CA THR A 38 17.22 5.49 -5.06
C THR A 38 18.31 6.29 -5.77
N ASN A 39 19.48 5.69 -5.98
CA ASN A 39 20.59 6.33 -6.69
C ASN A 39 20.27 6.68 -8.17
N ILE A 40 19.18 6.14 -8.72
CA ILE A 40 18.85 6.21 -10.15
C ILE A 40 17.52 6.95 -10.37
N VAL A 41 16.59 6.88 -9.41
CA VAL A 41 15.24 7.46 -9.57
C VAL A 41 14.66 7.92 -8.24
N ILE A 42 13.88 9.01 -8.31
CA ILE A 42 13.04 9.53 -7.24
C ILE A 42 11.57 9.28 -7.59
N LEU A 43 10.86 8.61 -6.69
CA LEU A 43 9.45 8.25 -6.84
C LEU A 43 8.60 8.94 -5.78
N ASN A 44 7.42 9.38 -6.23
CA ASN A 44 6.38 9.91 -5.36
C ASN A 44 5.61 8.75 -4.73
N GLY A 45 6.06 8.36 -3.53
CA GLY A 45 5.60 7.18 -2.82
C GLY A 45 6.39 5.92 -3.15
N ILE A 46 6.04 4.85 -2.44
CA ILE A 46 6.62 3.52 -2.58
C ILE A 46 5.64 2.67 -3.40
N ASN A 47 6.10 2.05 -4.48
CA ASN A 47 5.27 1.15 -5.29
C ASN A 47 5.79 -0.28 -5.16
N LEU A 48 5.06 -1.14 -4.47
CA LEU A 48 5.42 -2.55 -4.26
C LEU A 48 4.61 -3.47 -5.19
N SER A 49 5.25 -4.45 -5.81
CA SER A 49 4.59 -5.52 -6.54
C SER A 49 4.25 -6.68 -5.60
N LEU A 50 3.01 -7.16 -5.68
CA LEU A 50 2.48 -8.27 -4.92
C LEU A 50 1.95 -9.32 -5.88
N CYS A 51 2.53 -10.52 -5.87
CA CYS A 51 2.01 -11.66 -6.62
C CYS A 51 1.05 -12.44 -5.73
N LEU A 52 -0.25 -12.43 -6.04
CA LEU A 52 -1.24 -13.21 -5.31
C LEU A 52 -1.81 -14.29 -6.22
N ASN A 53 -1.60 -15.56 -5.86
CA ASN A 53 -2.16 -16.72 -6.55
C ASN A 53 -3.55 -17.07 -5.98
N ASP A 54 -4.38 -17.75 -6.76
CA ASP A 54 -5.72 -18.22 -6.36
C ASP A 54 -6.64 -17.11 -5.83
N VAL A 55 -6.82 -16.08 -6.67
CA VAL A 55 -7.61 -14.90 -6.33
C VAL A 55 -8.98 -14.98 -6.99
N SER A 56 -10.05 -14.77 -6.22
CA SER A 56 -11.37 -14.48 -6.76
C SER A 56 -11.60 -12.97 -6.86
N ILE A 57 -11.97 -12.49 -8.04
CA ILE A 57 -12.24 -11.07 -8.27
C ILE A 57 -13.72 -10.87 -8.54
N ASP A 58 -14.42 -10.36 -7.54
CA ASP A 58 -15.83 -10.04 -7.61
C ASP A 58 -16.05 -8.55 -7.85
N LYS A 59 -16.92 -8.22 -8.80
CA LYS A 59 -17.31 -6.83 -9.06
C LYS A 59 -18.35 -6.41 -8.02
N TYR A 60 -18.04 -5.39 -7.24
CA TYR A 60 -18.94 -4.79 -6.26
C TYR A 60 -19.17 -3.31 -6.63
N TYR A 61 -20.24 -3.06 -7.41
CA TYR A 61 -20.53 -1.77 -8.04
C TYR A 61 -19.36 -1.26 -8.91
N ASN A 62 -18.78 -0.11 -8.58
CA ASN A 62 -17.65 0.53 -9.28
C ASN A 62 -16.27 0.09 -8.72
N LYS A 63 -16.23 -0.89 -7.81
CA LYS A 63 -14.99 -1.37 -7.20
C LYS A 63 -14.89 -2.88 -7.38
N TYR A 64 -13.68 -3.39 -7.50
CA TYR A 64 -13.44 -4.82 -7.52
C TYR A 64 -12.96 -5.27 -6.15
N LYS A 65 -13.59 -6.31 -5.60
CA LYS A 65 -13.13 -6.99 -4.38
C LYS A 65 -12.34 -8.22 -4.82
N CYS A 66 -11.05 -8.20 -4.56
CA CYS A 66 -10.17 -9.33 -4.71
C CYS A 66 -10.16 -10.08 -3.38
N SER A 67 -10.60 -11.34 -3.37
CA SER A 67 -10.50 -12.22 -2.21
C SER A 67 -9.46 -13.29 -2.50
N PHE A 68 -8.63 -13.61 -1.53
CA PHE A 68 -7.52 -14.56 -1.68
C PHE A 68 -7.35 -15.38 -0.42
N ASN A 69 -6.65 -16.51 -0.53
CA ASN A 69 -6.40 -17.37 0.61
C ASN A 69 -5.25 -16.83 1.48
N VAL A 70 -5.58 -16.39 2.68
CA VAL A 70 -4.64 -15.85 3.69
C VAL A 70 -3.57 -16.87 4.08
N ALA A 71 -3.89 -18.16 4.10
CA ALA A 71 -2.96 -19.21 4.51
C ALA A 71 -1.82 -19.40 3.49
N ILE A 72 -2.12 -19.24 2.20
CA ILE A 72 -1.15 -19.38 1.11
C ILE A 72 -0.20 -18.17 1.08
N HIS A 73 -0.74 -16.98 1.36
CA HIS A 73 -0.02 -15.71 1.20
C HIS A 73 0.53 -15.15 2.51
N LYS A 74 0.69 -15.99 3.54
CA LYS A 74 1.10 -15.55 4.88
C LYS A 74 2.41 -14.76 4.89
N ASP A 75 3.38 -15.17 4.09
CA ASP A 75 4.70 -14.52 4.00
C ASP A 75 4.60 -13.10 3.44
N ILE A 76 3.78 -12.90 2.40
CA ILE A 76 3.50 -11.59 1.81
C ILE A 76 2.84 -10.68 2.85
N ILE A 77 1.88 -11.22 3.62
CA ILE A 77 1.16 -10.47 4.65
C ILE A 77 2.11 -10.02 5.76
N GLU A 78 3.00 -10.89 6.24
CA GLU A 78 3.97 -10.55 7.28
C GLU A 78 5.02 -9.54 6.78
N ASN A 79 5.45 -9.65 5.53
CA ASN A 79 6.34 -8.67 4.92
C ASN A 79 5.68 -7.29 4.81
N ILE A 80 4.42 -7.23 4.37
CA ILE A 80 3.66 -5.97 4.30
C ILE A 80 3.50 -5.36 5.69
N LYS A 81 3.20 -6.17 6.71
CA LYS A 81 3.12 -5.72 8.10
C LYS A 81 4.44 -5.12 8.56
N THR A 82 5.55 -5.79 8.30
CA THR A 82 6.89 -5.32 8.66
C THR A 82 7.21 -3.98 7.98
N ILE A 83 6.87 -3.83 6.70
CA ILE A 83 7.04 -2.57 5.96
C ILE A 83 6.16 -1.46 6.57
N GLU A 84 4.88 -1.74 6.83
CA GLU A 84 3.95 -0.77 7.40
C GLU A 84 4.40 -0.32 8.80
N GLU A 85 4.82 -1.26 9.66
CA GLU A 85 5.38 -0.95 10.98
C GLU A 85 6.65 -0.09 10.89
N ASN A 86 7.57 -0.44 10.00
CA ASN A 86 8.83 0.29 9.84
C ASN A 86 8.61 1.72 9.34
N LEU A 87 7.68 1.90 8.40
CA LEU A 87 7.29 3.22 7.92
C LEU A 87 6.71 4.09 9.04
N LEU A 88 5.79 3.53 9.84
CA LEU A 88 5.14 4.26 10.92
C LEU A 88 6.10 4.58 12.08
N LYS A 89 7.03 3.67 12.41
CA LYS A 89 8.08 3.90 13.43
C LYS A 89 9.01 5.05 13.05
N ASN A 90 9.36 5.18 11.76
CA ASN A 90 10.33 6.19 11.32
C ASN A 90 9.80 7.63 11.31
N VAL A 91 8.48 7.84 11.22
CA VAL A 91 7.91 9.21 11.16
C VAL A 91 7.94 9.93 12.50
N SER A 92 8.40 9.27 13.58
CA SER A 92 8.64 9.91 14.87
C SER A 92 7.41 10.66 15.39
N ILE A 93 6.21 10.12 15.15
CA ILE A 93 4.95 10.67 15.67
C ILE A 93 4.74 10.13 17.07
N TYR A 94 4.76 11.02 18.06
CA TYR A 94 4.58 10.67 19.47
C TYR A 94 3.13 10.89 19.92
N ASN A 95 2.69 10.16 20.94
CA ASN A 95 1.39 10.30 21.59
C ASN A 95 0.15 10.04 20.72
N LYS A 96 0.30 9.33 19.59
CA LYS A 96 -0.81 8.94 18.72
C LYS A 96 -0.82 7.43 18.50
N ILE A 97 -1.98 6.90 18.11
CA ILE A 97 -2.18 5.46 17.92
C ILE A 97 -1.97 5.10 16.44
N PRO A 98 -0.97 4.26 16.11
CA PRO A 98 -0.75 3.79 14.75
C PRO A 98 -1.90 2.89 14.28
N GLN A 99 -2.29 3.03 13.02
CA GLN A 99 -3.30 2.20 12.37
C GLN A 99 -2.70 1.42 11.19
N PHE A 100 -2.78 0.09 11.27
CA PHE A 100 -2.24 -0.85 10.29
C PHE A 100 -3.28 -1.28 9.26
N LYS A 101 -3.85 -0.31 8.55
CA LYS A 101 -4.99 -0.54 7.65
C LYS A 101 -4.66 -1.42 6.45
N VAL A 102 -3.40 -1.47 6.00
CA VAL A 102 -3.01 -2.36 4.90
C VAL A 102 -2.94 -3.79 5.40
N TYR A 103 -2.23 -4.02 6.50
CA TYR A 103 -2.17 -5.32 7.14
C TYR A 103 -3.55 -5.87 7.49
N ASP A 104 -4.46 -5.05 8.04
CA ASP A 104 -5.81 -5.50 8.39
C ASP A 104 -6.60 -5.97 7.16
N GLN A 105 -6.49 -5.29 6.01
CA GLN A 105 -7.14 -5.74 4.77
C GLN A 105 -6.54 -7.06 4.26
N MET A 106 -5.21 -7.14 4.29
CA MET A 106 -4.47 -8.33 3.87
C MET A 106 -4.80 -9.55 4.75
N ARG A 107 -4.85 -9.37 6.06
CA ARG A 107 -5.20 -10.41 7.04
C ARG A 107 -6.65 -10.88 6.90
N ASN A 108 -7.56 -9.98 6.53
CA ASN A 108 -8.95 -10.34 6.25
C ASN A 108 -9.15 -11.05 4.90
N GLY A 109 -8.07 -11.28 4.13
CA GLY A 109 -8.10 -11.98 2.84
C GLY A 109 -8.87 -11.24 1.76
N ASN A 110 -9.01 -9.90 1.88
CA ASN A 110 -9.71 -9.10 0.89
C ASN A 110 -9.02 -7.77 0.61
N ILE A 111 -8.86 -7.46 -0.69
CA ILE A 111 -8.28 -6.22 -1.20
C ILE A 111 -9.31 -5.52 -2.08
N LYS A 112 -9.46 -4.21 -1.89
CA LYS A 112 -10.26 -3.37 -2.78
C LYS A 112 -9.39 -2.81 -3.89
N ILE A 113 -9.69 -3.18 -5.13
CA ILE A 113 -8.98 -2.71 -6.32
C ILE A 113 -9.81 -1.63 -7.00
N PHE A 114 -9.14 -0.52 -7.31
CA PHE A 114 -9.68 0.57 -8.10
C PHE A 114 -9.12 0.46 -9.51
N SER A 115 -9.81 -0.28 -10.38
CA SER A 115 -9.52 -0.36 -11.81
C SER A 115 -10.84 -0.38 -12.56
N ASP A 116 -10.92 0.28 -13.71
CA ASP A 116 -12.14 0.31 -14.52
C ASP A 116 -12.34 -1.01 -15.27
N ASN A 117 -11.23 -1.62 -15.72
CA ASN A 117 -11.22 -2.93 -16.38
C ASN A 117 -10.27 -3.88 -15.64
N ILE A 118 -10.83 -4.92 -15.05
CA ILE A 118 -10.06 -6.09 -14.62
C ILE A 118 -10.45 -7.22 -15.58
N GLU A 119 -9.53 -7.57 -16.48
CA GLU A 119 -9.66 -8.82 -17.21
C GLU A 119 -9.62 -9.96 -16.20
N LYS A 120 -10.71 -10.73 -16.15
CA LYS A 120 -10.89 -11.89 -15.26
C LYS A 120 -9.98 -13.07 -15.63
N ASN A 121 -9.36 -13.06 -16.81
CA ASN A 121 -8.77 -14.24 -17.44
C ASN A 121 -7.24 -14.32 -17.46
N ASN A 122 -6.53 -13.39 -16.83
CA ASN A 122 -5.07 -13.53 -16.73
C ASN A 122 -4.73 -14.27 -15.44
N ASN A 123 -4.20 -15.49 -15.61
CA ASN A 123 -3.70 -16.36 -14.53
C ASN A 123 -2.61 -15.68 -13.67
N ASN A 124 -2.01 -14.60 -14.18
CA ASN A 124 -1.08 -13.77 -13.43
C ASN A 124 -1.83 -12.62 -12.74
N ASN A 125 -2.04 -12.78 -11.44
CA ASN A 125 -2.65 -11.77 -10.58
C ASN A 125 -1.57 -10.96 -9.88
N LEU A 126 -0.90 -10.12 -10.68
CA LEU A 126 0.07 -9.15 -10.20
C LEU A 126 -0.65 -7.87 -9.75
N PHE A 127 -0.39 -7.46 -8.51
CA PHE A 127 -0.95 -6.26 -7.92
C PHE A 127 0.14 -5.25 -7.55
N MET A 128 -0.16 -3.98 -7.73
CA MET A 128 0.63 -2.87 -7.22
C MET A 128 0.02 -2.36 -5.92
N LEU A 129 0.80 -2.36 -4.84
CA LEU A 129 0.52 -1.59 -3.64
C LEU A 129 1.32 -0.29 -3.70
N LYS A 130 0.62 0.83 -3.91
CA LYS A 130 1.22 2.16 -3.85
C LYS A 130 0.98 2.79 -2.50
N ILE A 131 2.04 3.11 -1.76
CA ILE A 131 2.02 3.86 -0.50
C ILE A 131 2.45 5.30 -0.81
N SER A 132 1.56 6.28 -0.63
CA SER A 132 1.82 7.67 -1.07
C SER A 132 2.29 8.59 0.05
N GLY A 133 2.00 8.24 1.29
CA GLY A 133 2.29 9.07 2.45
C GLY A 133 1.71 8.49 3.73
N ILE A 134 1.72 9.31 4.76
CA ILE A 134 1.12 9.04 6.07
C ILE A 134 0.06 10.11 6.33
N TRP A 135 -1.10 9.67 6.75
CA TRP A 135 -2.15 10.55 7.25
C TRP A 135 -2.09 10.55 8.77
N GLU A 136 -2.37 11.71 9.35
CA GLU A 136 -2.32 11.93 10.78
C GLU A 136 -3.56 12.73 11.18
N THR A 137 -4.22 12.32 12.27
CA THR A 137 -5.31 13.03 12.93
C THR A 137 -4.87 13.41 14.34
N GLU A 138 -5.78 13.98 15.13
CA GLU A 138 -5.53 14.31 16.54
C GLU A 138 -5.11 13.08 17.36
N THR A 139 -5.73 11.92 17.10
CA THR A 139 -5.59 10.71 17.92
C THR A 139 -4.85 9.57 17.22
N ASN A 140 -4.86 9.52 15.90
CA ASN A 140 -4.41 8.37 15.12
C ASN A 140 -3.54 8.79 13.94
N TYR A 141 -2.74 7.85 13.44
CA TYR A 141 -2.02 8.03 12.19
C TYR A 141 -1.87 6.69 11.48
N GLY A 142 -1.63 6.71 10.18
CA GLY A 142 -1.47 5.50 9.39
C GLY A 142 -0.99 5.83 7.98
N ILE A 143 -0.70 4.81 7.18
CA ILE A 143 -0.27 5.03 5.80
C ILE A 143 -1.46 5.28 4.86
N THR A 144 -1.25 6.08 3.82
CA THR A 144 -2.16 6.20 2.68
C THR A 144 -1.70 5.25 1.58
N TYR A 145 -2.63 4.43 1.10
CA TYR A 145 -2.32 3.40 0.11
C TYR A 145 -3.40 3.24 -0.94
N LYS A 146 -3.00 2.67 -2.09
CA LYS A 146 -3.90 2.29 -3.18
C LYS A 146 -3.43 0.98 -3.80
N PHE A 147 -4.37 0.05 -3.99
CA PHE A 147 -4.14 -1.16 -4.78
C PHE A 147 -4.57 -0.95 -6.23
N SER A 148 -3.80 -1.51 -7.16
CA SER A 148 -4.10 -1.50 -8.60
C SER A 148 -3.64 -2.82 -9.23
N LYS A 149 -4.39 -3.37 -10.18
CA LYS A 149 -3.92 -4.55 -10.93
C LYS A 149 -2.88 -4.09 -11.96
N ILE A 150 -1.80 -4.83 -12.10
CA ILE A 150 -0.82 -4.64 -13.17
C ILE A 150 -1.08 -5.76 -14.19
N ASN A 151 -1.23 -5.40 -15.46
CA ASN A 151 -1.17 -6.37 -16.53
C ASN A 151 0.30 -6.52 -16.93
N ASP A 152 0.77 -7.76 -17.07
CA ASP A 152 2.07 -8.02 -17.69
C ASP A 152 2.10 -7.30 -19.05
N CYS A 153 3.13 -6.49 -19.26
CA CYS A 153 3.35 -5.76 -20.51
C CYS A 153 3.92 -6.68 -21.58
#